data_AF-A0A1C6KL32-F1
#
_entry.id   AF-A0A1C6KL32-F1
#
_cell.length_a   1.000
_cell.length_b   1.000
_cell.length_c   1.000
_cell.angle_alpha   90.00
_cell.angle_beta   90.00
_cell.angle_gamma   90.00
#
_symmetry.space_group_name_H-M   'P 1'
#
loop_
_entity.id
_entity.type
_entity.pdbx_description
1 polymer ?
#
loop_
_entity_poly.entity_id
_entity_poly.type
_entity_poly.pdbx_seq_one_letter_code
_entity_poly.pdbx_strand_id
1 'polypeptide(L)' 'MITLIYRGIIAVVLIFTIWNLFDEEKITLQANAALVVIPLILRLLMIK' A
#
# COMPACT_ATOMS: atom_id res chain seq x y z
N MET A 1 8.73 8.59 -18.00
CA MET A 1 9.35 9.22 -16.80
C MET A 1 8.35 9.40 -15.66
N ILE A 2 7.25 10.14 -15.83
CA ILE A 2 6.24 10.32 -14.77
C ILE A 2 5.68 8.99 -14.21
N THR A 3 5.43 7.99 -15.07
CA THR A 3 4.92 6.67 -14.63
C THR A 3 5.86 5.93 -13.68
N LEU A 4 7.18 6.04 -13.88
CA LEU A 4 8.17 5.41 -13.01
C LEU A 4 8.24 6.10 -11.65
N ILE A 5 8.19 7.43 -11.63
CA ILE A 5 8.15 8.22 -10.39
C ILE A 5 6.87 7.90 -9.61
N TYR A 6 5.72 7.85 -10.28
CA TYR A 6 4.44 7.51 -9.66
C TYR A 6 4.44 6.09 -9.08
N ARG A 7 5.02 5.12 -9.79
CA ARG A 7 5.18 3.75 -9.27
C ARG A 7 6.14 3.70 -8.08
N GLY A 8 7.22 4.49 -8.10
CA GLY A 8 8.14 4.63 -6.97
C GLY A 8 7.42 5.15 -5.71
N ILE A 9 6.61 6.20 -5.85
CA ILE A 9 5.79 6.74 -4.75
C ILE A 9 4.82 5.67 -4.22
N ILE A 10 4.12 4.97 -5.11
CA ILE A 10 3.21 3.88 -4.70
C ILE A 10 3.97 2.78 -3.94
N ALA A 11 5.15 2.38 -4.41
CA ALA A 11 5.95 1.35 -3.75
C ALA A 11 6.36 1.78 -2.34
N VAL A 12 6.77 3.04 -2.15
CA VAL A 12 7.11 3.59 -0.83
C VAL A 12 5.89 3.60 0.09
N VAL A 13 4.74 4.08 -0.38
CA VAL A 13 3.49 4.08 0.39
C VAL A 13 3.07 2.66 0.74
N LEU A 14 3.21 1.71 -0.19
CA LEU A 14 2.90 0.31 0.03
C LEU A 14 3.77 -0.29 1.15
N ILE A 15 5.09 -0.03 1.12
CA ILE A 15 6.01 -0.51 2.16
C ILE A 15 5.60 0.02 3.54
N PHE A 16 5.34 1.33 3.67
CA PHE A 16 4.89 1.89 4.95
C PHE A 16 3.54 1.34 5.40
N THR A 17 2.60 1.13 4.47
CA THR A 17 1.28 0.58 4.81
C THR A 17 1.39 -0.87 5.28
N ILE A 18 2.22 -1.68 4.64
CA ILE A 18 2.49 -3.07 5.05
C ILE A 18 3.20 -3.09 6.40
N TRP A 19 4.17 -2.22 6.64
CA TRP A 19 4.81 -2.13 7.95
C TRP A 19 3.78 -1.77 9.04
N ASN A 20 2.96 -0.73 8.81
CA ASN A 20 1.90 -0.35 9.74
C ASN A 20 0.91 -1.51 9.99
N LEU A 21 0.62 -2.34 8.99
CA LEU A 21 -0.27 -3.49 9.15
C LEU A 21 0.25 -4.53 10.16
N PHE A 22 1.58 -4.66 10.29
CA PHE A 22 2.22 -5.57 11.24
C PHE A 22 2.51 -4.92 12.60
N ASP A 23 2.57 -3.59 12.67
CA ASP A 23 2.85 -2.83 13.89
C ASP A 23 1.57 -2.43 14.66
N GLU A 24 0.45 -2.27 13.95
CA GLU A 24 -0.82 -1.80 14.52
C GLU A 24 -1.51 -2.87 15.40
N GLU A 25 -1.77 -2.53 16.66
CA GLU A 25 -2.42 -3.42 17.63
C GLU A 25 -3.96 -3.42 17.50
N LYS A 26 -4.55 -2.33 16.99
CA LYS A 26 -6.01 -2.22 16.86
C LYS A 26 -6.50 -2.93 15.61
N ILE A 27 -7.24 -4.02 15.79
CA ILE A 27 -7.83 -4.84 14.71
C ILE A 27 -8.59 -4.00 13.67
N THR A 28 -9.31 -2.96 14.08
CA THR A 28 -10.05 -2.10 13.15
C THR A 28 -9.13 -1.26 12.25
N LEU A 29 -8.02 -0.76 12.78
CA LEU A 29 -7.02 -0.01 12.02
C LEU A 29 -6.17 -0.95 11.16
N GLN A 30 -5.87 -2.14 11.66
CA GLN A 30 -5.24 -3.20 10.90
C GLN A 30 -6.07 -3.61 9.68
N ALA A 31 -7.39 -3.80 9.86
CA ALA A 31 -8.31 -4.11 8.77
C ALA A 31 -8.36 -2.99 7.71
N ASN A 32 -8.34 -1.72 8.15
CA ASN A 32 -8.26 -0.57 7.24
C ASN A 32 -6.95 -0.56 6.45
N ALA A 33 -5.82 -0.82 7.09
CA ALA A 33 -4.52 -0.93 6.43
C ALA A 33 -4.54 -2.06 5.38
N ALA A 34 -5.08 -3.24 5.73
CA ALA A 34 -5.19 -4.37 4.82
C ALA A 34 -6.06 -4.05 3.58
N LEU A 35 -7.19 -3.36 3.79
CA LEU A 35 -8.07 -2.88 2.71
C LEU A 35 -7.37 -1.93 1.74
N VAL A 36 -6.43 -1.11 2.23
CA VAL A 36 -5.67 -0.15 1.41
C VAL A 36 -4.47 -0.81 0.71
N VAL A 37 -3.89 -1.87 1.28
CA VAL A 37 -2.78 -2.62 0.65
C VAL A 37 -3.23 -3.25 -0.68
N ILE A 38 -4.42 -3.84 -0.74
CA ILE A 38 -4.95 -4.49 -1.96
C ILE A 38 -4.93 -3.55 -3.19
N PRO A 39 -5.59 -2.39 -3.17
CA PRO A 39 -5.59 -1.48 -4.32
C PRO A 39 -4.21 -0.87 -4.59
N LEU A 40 -3.35 -0.69 -3.57
CA LEU A 40 -1.98 -0.22 -3.79
C LEU A 40 -1.14 -1.25 -4.57
N ILE A 41 -1.27 -2.54 -4.27
CA ILE A 41 -0.62 -3.62 -5.02
C ILE A 41 -1.13 -3.64 -6.46
N LEU A 42 -2.45 -3.62 -6.65
CA LEU A 42 -3.07 -3.60 -8.00
C LEU A 42 -2.57 -2.40 -8.81
N ARG A 43 -2.49 -1.22 -8.19
CA ARG A 43 -2.01 0.02 -8.82
C ARG A 43 -0.52 -0.03 -9.15
N LEU A 44 0.30 -0.67 -8.30
CA LEU A 44 1.73 -0.86 -8.55
C LEU A 44 1.99 -1.83 -9.72
N LEU A 45 1.20 -2.90 -9.78
CA LEU A 45 1.24 -3.92 -10.84
C LEU A 45 0.53 -3.49 -12.13
N MET A 46 -0.13 -2.32 -12.13
CA MET A 46 -0.89 -1.79 -13.26
C MET A 46 -2.04 -2.73 -13.70
N ILE A 47 -2.62 -3.44 -12.73
CA ILE A 47 -3.79 -4.30 -12.95
C ILE A 47 -5.04 -3.40 -12.91
N LYS A 48 -5.85 -3.47 -13.97
CA LYS A 48 -7.09 -2.71 -14.14
C LYS A 48 -8.30 -3.53 -13.74
#